data_AF-A0AA41WFL5-F1
#
_entry.id   AF-A0AA41WFL5-F1
#
_cell.length_a   1.000
_cell.length_b   1.000
_cell.length_c   1.000
_cell.angle_alpha   90.00
_cell.angle_beta   90.00
_cell.angle_gamma   90.00
#
_symmetry.space_group_name_H-M   'P 1'
#
loop_
_entity.id
_entity.type
_entity.pdbx_description
1 polymer ?
#
loop_
_entity_poly.entity_id
_entity_poly.type
_entity_poly.pdbx_seq_one_letter_code
_entity_poly.pdbx_strand_id
1 'polypeptide(L)'
;MHAPTGAFWSRPARCTSTAPRPRCSGSRRPSATTVTFDADGLDPAIAPGVNAPTPGGLTYYQAFDLLRGLAERGRIVGFDFAEVAPARDPAGITSLHAARLILNLIGALAHTGQIGHDRAG
;
A
#
# COMPACT_ATOMS: atom_id res chain seq x y z
N MET A 1 -19.30 30.75 41.73
CA MET A 1 -18.52 29.54 42.09
C MET A 1 -19.24 28.37 41.44
N HIS A 2 -18.81 27.97 40.24
CA HIS A 2 -17.97 26.80 39.93
C HIS A 2 -18.82 25.75 39.18
N ALA A 3 -18.58 25.62 37.88
CA ALA A 3 -19.05 24.51 37.06
C ALA A 3 -18.08 23.33 37.18
N PRO A 4 -18.54 22.07 37.10
CA PRO A 4 -17.66 20.97 36.74
C PRO A 4 -17.76 20.66 35.24
N THR A 5 -16.64 20.93 34.58
CA THR A 5 -15.91 20.15 33.58
C THR A 5 -16.48 18.77 33.20
N GLY A 6 -16.54 18.48 31.89
CA GLY A 6 -16.49 17.08 31.42
C GLY A 6 -17.25 16.69 30.15
N ALA A 7 -17.41 17.56 29.14
CA ALA A 7 -17.89 17.14 27.83
C ALA A 7 -16.75 16.53 26.99
N PHE A 8 -16.55 15.20 27.07
CA PHE A 8 -15.57 14.45 26.27
C PHE A 8 -16.22 13.37 25.40
N TRP A 9 -17.44 13.62 24.93
CA TRP A 9 -18.07 12.81 23.88
C TRP A 9 -18.72 13.76 22.89
N SER A 10 -17.89 14.37 22.05
CA SER A 10 -18.34 15.05 20.85
C SER A 10 -18.98 14.02 19.92
N ARG A 11 -20.32 14.04 19.94
CA ARG A 11 -21.30 13.71 18.88
C ARG A 11 -20.77 12.87 17.70
N PRO A 12 -21.44 11.75 17.33
CA PRO A 12 -21.16 11.12 16.05
C PRO A 12 -21.45 12.13 14.94
N ALA A 13 -20.44 12.40 14.10
CA ALA A 13 -20.61 13.19 12.90
C ALA A 13 -21.69 12.51 12.04
N ARG A 14 -22.88 13.08 12.02
CA ARG A 14 -23.97 12.59 11.19
C ARG A 14 -23.63 12.97 9.75
N CYS A 15 -23.07 12.02 9.02
CA CYS A 15 -22.74 12.15 7.61
C CYS A 15 -24.02 12.17 6.77
N THR A 16 -24.65 13.33 6.65
CA THR A 16 -25.73 13.57 5.69
C THR A 16 -25.12 14.07 4.38
N SER A 17 -24.67 13.16 3.53
CA SER A 17 -24.37 13.49 2.14
C SER A 17 -24.33 12.22 1.32
N THR A 18 -25.19 12.16 0.30
CA THR A 18 -25.25 11.20 -0.80
C THR A 18 -23.98 11.18 -1.68
N ALA A 19 -22.88 11.80 -1.25
CA ALA A 19 -21.59 11.64 -1.88
C ALA A 19 -20.98 10.28 -1.50
N PRO A 20 -20.29 9.57 -2.42
CA PRO A 20 -19.81 8.20 -2.20
C PRO A 20 -18.79 8.06 -1.05
N ARG A 21 -18.30 9.16 -0.47
CA ARG A 21 -17.60 9.18 0.82
C ARG A 21 -17.93 10.49 1.56
N PRO A 22 -18.56 10.44 2.75
CA PRO A 22 -18.80 11.66 3.49
C PRO A 22 -17.48 12.21 4.03
N ARG A 23 -17.15 13.44 3.63
CA ARG A 23 -15.94 14.15 4.08
C ARG A 23 -16.18 14.70 5.48
N CYS A 24 -15.56 14.11 6.49
CA CYS A 24 -15.48 14.72 7.81
C CYS A 24 -14.57 15.95 7.73
N SER A 25 -15.13 17.14 7.96
CA SER A 25 -14.38 18.39 8.08
C SER A 25 -13.37 18.27 9.23
N GLY A 26 -12.08 18.19 8.91
CA GLY A 26 -10.99 18.00 9.87
C GLY A 26 -10.15 16.73 9.66
N SER A 27 -10.58 15.79 8.82
CA SER A 27 -9.72 14.66 8.44
C SER A 27 -8.62 15.16 7.47
N ARG A 28 -7.36 15.14 7.92
CA ARG A 28 -6.21 15.38 7.04
C ARG A 28 -6.29 14.35 5.92
N ARG A 29 -6.30 14.79 4.64
CA ARG A 29 -6.20 13.82 3.54
C ARG A 29 -4.93 12.99 3.75
N PRO A 30 -4.99 11.66 3.57
CA PRO A 30 -3.77 10.86 3.64
C PRO A 30 -2.76 11.45 2.66
N SER A 31 -1.54 11.66 3.14
CA SER A 31 -0.43 12.15 2.33
C SER A 31 -0.29 11.26 1.09
N ALA A 32 -0.07 11.87 -0.06
CA ALA A 32 0.25 11.15 -1.27
C ALA A 32 1.67 10.56 -1.12
N THR A 33 1.83 9.26 -1.37
CA THR A 33 3.08 8.53 -1.21
C THR A 33 3.43 7.79 -2.49
N THR A 34 4.70 7.88 -2.89
CA THR A 34 5.29 7.03 -3.93
C THR A 34 6.05 5.91 -3.24
N VAL A 35 5.87 4.67 -3.72
CA VAL A 35 6.53 3.50 -3.16
C VAL A 35 7.51 2.95 -4.20
N THR A 36 8.76 2.77 -3.81
CA THR A 36 9.78 2.09 -4.62
C THR A 36 10.13 0.78 -3.90
N PHE A 37 9.95 -0.35 -4.57
CA PHE A 37 10.25 -1.65 -4.00
C PHE A 37 11.47 -2.25 -4.71
N ASP A 38 12.52 -2.51 -3.93
CA ASP A 38 13.73 -3.15 -4.42
C ASP A 38 13.61 -4.68 -4.28
N ALA A 39 13.83 -5.42 -5.37
CA ALA A 39 13.79 -6.88 -5.36
C ALA A 39 14.85 -7.49 -4.44
N ASP A 40 15.98 -6.82 -4.24
CA ASP A 40 17.11 -7.35 -3.46
C ASP A 40 16.88 -7.32 -1.93
N GLY A 41 15.84 -6.60 -1.50
CA GLY A 41 15.34 -6.61 -0.12
C GLY A 41 14.52 -7.87 0.24
N LEU A 42 14.16 -8.68 -0.74
CA LEU A 42 13.59 -10.02 -0.50
C LEU A 42 14.70 -11.01 -0.20
N ASP A 43 14.38 -12.02 0.63
CA ASP A 43 15.34 -13.10 0.90
C ASP A 43 15.73 -13.80 -0.42
N PRO A 44 17.00 -14.20 -0.61
CA PRO A 44 17.45 -14.85 -1.85
C PRO A 44 16.73 -16.16 -2.16
N ALA A 45 16.16 -16.83 -1.15
CA ALA A 45 15.30 -18.00 -1.38
C ALA A 45 13.98 -17.64 -2.07
N ILE A 46 13.56 -16.38 -1.99
CA ILE A 46 12.39 -15.82 -2.67
C ILE A 46 12.80 -15.13 -3.96
N ALA A 47 13.79 -14.25 -3.93
CA ALA A 47 14.24 -13.47 -5.09
C ALA A 47 15.71 -13.74 -5.45
N PRO A 48 16.05 -14.91 -6.03
CA PRO A 48 17.44 -15.23 -6.38
C PRO A 48 17.98 -14.39 -7.56
N GLY A 49 17.09 -13.96 -8.46
CA GLY A 49 17.38 -13.21 -9.68
C GLY A 49 17.61 -11.72 -9.48
N VAL A 50 18.59 -11.35 -8.65
CA VAL A 50 18.99 -9.96 -8.36
C VAL A 50 20.51 -9.80 -8.43
N ASN A 51 21.00 -8.56 -8.48
CA ASN A 51 22.45 -8.29 -8.51
C ASN A 51 23.12 -8.40 -7.13
N ALA A 52 22.40 -8.06 -6.06
CA ALA A 52 22.92 -7.97 -4.70
C ALA A 52 22.07 -8.79 -3.69
N PRO A 53 22.10 -10.13 -3.73
CA PRO A 53 21.28 -10.95 -2.84
C PRO A 53 21.61 -10.70 -1.36
N THR A 54 20.59 -10.39 -0.55
CA THR A 54 20.75 -10.06 0.88
C THR A 54 20.13 -11.14 1.78
N PRO A 55 20.93 -12.01 2.42
CA PRO A 55 20.40 -13.05 3.32
C PRO A 55 19.62 -12.47 4.50
N GLY A 56 18.51 -13.12 4.88
CA GLY A 56 17.64 -12.64 5.95
C GLY A 56 16.71 -11.50 5.53
N GLY A 57 16.54 -11.33 4.21
CA GLY A 57 15.59 -10.39 3.62
C GLY A 57 14.13 -10.75 3.91
N LEU A 58 13.23 -9.95 3.36
CA LEU A 58 11.79 -10.16 3.54
C LEU A 58 11.33 -11.45 2.86
N THR A 59 10.47 -12.19 3.55
CA THR A 59 9.70 -13.25 2.90
C THR A 59 8.64 -12.64 1.97
N TYR A 60 8.17 -13.43 1.01
CA TYR A 60 7.15 -13.01 0.05
C TYR A 60 5.90 -12.41 0.72
N TYR A 61 5.38 -13.08 1.76
CA TYR A 61 4.15 -12.65 2.43
C TYR A 61 4.35 -11.41 3.30
N GLN A 62 5.54 -11.23 3.91
CA GLN A 62 5.85 -10.00 4.62
C GLN A 62 5.87 -8.80 3.67
N ALA A 63 6.49 -8.94 2.49
CA ALA A 63 6.46 -7.89 1.47
C ALA A 63 5.03 -7.58 1.02
N PHE A 64 4.21 -8.60 0.77
CA PHE A 64 2.80 -8.42 0.44
C PHE A 64 2.02 -7.68 1.53
N ASP A 65 2.16 -8.08 2.80
CA ASP A 65 1.46 -7.45 3.91
C ASP A 65 1.89 -5.99 4.12
N LEU A 66 3.16 -5.66 3.90
CA LEU A 66 3.65 -4.28 3.91
C LEU A 66 2.98 -3.45 2.82
N LEU A 67 2.99 -3.93 1.56
CA LEU A 67 2.36 -3.23 0.45
C LEU A 67 0.86 -3.05 0.64
N ARG A 68 0.17 -4.08 1.16
CA ARG A 68 -1.25 -4.02 1.50
C ARG A 68 -1.51 -2.99 2.61
N GLY A 69 -0.73 -3.03 3.68
CA GLY A 69 -0.85 -2.08 4.79
C GLY A 69 -0.61 -0.62 4.37
N LEU A 70 0.31 -0.39 3.42
CA LEU A 70 0.52 0.93 2.83
C LEU A 70 -0.72 1.41 2.05
N ALA A 71 -1.34 0.53 1.26
CA ALA A 71 -2.57 0.84 0.54
C ALA A 71 -3.76 1.12 1.49
N GLU A 72 -3.84 0.43 2.63
CA GLU A 72 -4.92 0.63 3.61
C GLU A 72 -4.78 1.93 4.41
N ARG A 73 -3.54 2.36 4.69
CA ARG A 73 -3.27 3.52 5.57
C ARG A 73 -3.08 4.83 4.80
N GLY A 74 -2.59 4.76 3.56
CA GLY A 74 -2.14 5.91 2.79
C GLY A 74 -2.74 5.98 1.39
N ARG A 75 -2.44 7.09 0.70
CA ARG A 75 -2.77 7.24 -0.73
C ARG A 75 -1.51 7.00 -1.55
N ILE A 76 -1.45 5.88 -2.27
CA ILE A 76 -0.35 5.58 -3.16
C ILE A 76 -0.62 6.27 -4.51
N VAL A 77 0.34 7.09 -4.96
CA VAL A 77 0.24 7.84 -6.23
C VAL A 77 1.23 7.37 -7.28
N GLY A 78 2.18 6.52 -6.89
CA GLY A 78 3.15 5.90 -7.78
C GLY A 78 3.73 4.65 -7.13
N PHE A 79 4.08 3.68 -7.97
CA PHE A 79 4.75 2.45 -7.57
C PHE A 79 5.82 2.10 -8.60
N ASP A 80 7.00 1.73 -8.12
CA ASP A 80 8.12 1.27 -8.95
C ASP A 80 8.71 -0.02 -8.35
N PHE A 81 9.18 -0.93 -9.20
CA PHE A 81 9.76 -2.22 -8.81
C PHE A 81 11.12 -2.39 -9.50
N ALA A 82 12.20 -2.42 -8.72
CA ALA A 82 13.57 -2.34 -9.21
C ALA A 82 14.39 -3.62 -8.97
N GLU A 83 15.62 -3.63 -9.49
CA GLU A 83 16.67 -4.64 -9.27
C GLU A 83 16.36 -6.10 -9.63
N VAL A 84 15.33 -6.32 -10.45
CA VAL A 84 15.17 -7.63 -11.11
C VAL A 84 16.28 -7.79 -12.16
N ALA A 85 17.05 -8.86 -12.07
CA ALA A 85 18.12 -9.20 -13.00
C ALA A 85 17.75 -10.47 -13.79
N PRO A 86 17.09 -10.37 -14.97
CA PRO A 86 16.63 -11.53 -15.75
C PRO A 86 17.73 -12.51 -16.11
N ALA A 87 18.95 -12.02 -16.39
CA ALA A 87 20.10 -12.87 -16.67
C ALA A 87 20.53 -13.77 -15.49
N ARG A 88 20.11 -13.41 -14.26
CA ARG A 88 20.34 -14.17 -13.02
C ARG A 88 19.09 -14.92 -12.56
N ASP A 89 17.99 -14.85 -13.33
CA ASP A 89 16.71 -15.47 -13.01
C ASP A 89 16.32 -16.54 -14.05
N PRO A 90 17.12 -17.62 -14.23
CA PRO A 90 16.89 -18.59 -15.31
C PRO A 90 15.55 -19.33 -15.18
N ALA A 91 15.02 -19.45 -13.96
CA ALA A 91 13.72 -20.05 -13.70
C ALA A 91 12.56 -19.02 -13.69
N GLY A 92 12.86 -17.73 -13.85
CA GLY A 92 11.87 -16.65 -13.84
C GLY A 92 11.17 -16.45 -12.49
N ILE A 93 11.74 -16.93 -11.39
CA ILE A 93 11.12 -16.94 -10.07
C ILE A 93 11.00 -15.51 -9.53
N THR A 94 12.08 -14.73 -9.56
CA THR A 94 12.06 -13.34 -9.10
C THR A 94 11.08 -12.52 -9.92
N SER A 95 11.11 -12.70 -11.23
CA SER A 95 10.23 -12.00 -12.18
C SER A 95 8.75 -12.33 -11.92
N LEU A 96 8.44 -13.60 -11.65
CA LEU A 96 7.08 -14.04 -11.31
C LEU A 96 6.62 -13.48 -9.96
N HIS A 97 7.49 -13.49 -8.95
CA HIS A 97 7.19 -12.93 -7.65
C HIS A 97 6.95 -11.42 -7.71
N ALA A 98 7.78 -10.69 -8.44
CA ALA A 98 7.61 -9.27 -8.71
C ALA A 98 6.24 -8.99 -9.37
N ALA A 99 5.93 -9.69 -10.46
CA ALA A 99 4.65 -9.56 -11.16
C ALA A 99 3.46 -9.83 -10.23
N ARG A 100 3.57 -10.86 -9.37
CA ARG A 100 2.50 -11.20 -8.44
C ARG A 100 2.35 -10.17 -7.32
N LEU A 101 3.44 -9.62 -6.78
CA LEU A 101 3.39 -8.54 -5.80
C LEU A 101 2.77 -7.27 -6.39
N ILE A 102 3.11 -6.92 -7.63
CA ILE A 102 2.52 -5.79 -8.36
C ILE A 102 1.00 -5.99 -8.52
N LEU A 103 0.57 -7.16 -9.02
CA LEU A 103 -0.85 -7.48 -9.18
C LEU A 103 -1.60 -7.46 -7.85
N ASN A 104 -0.99 -7.98 -6.79
CA ASN A 104 -1.55 -7.95 -5.45
C ASN A 104 -1.72 -6.51 -4.94
N LEU A 105 -0.73 -5.64 -5.17
CA LEU A 105 -0.83 -4.21 -4.83
C LEU A 105 -1.93 -3.53 -5.64
N ILE A 106 -2.02 -3.75 -6.96
CA ILE A 106 -3.11 -3.24 -7.80
C ILE A 106 -4.47 -3.68 -7.23
N GLY A 107 -4.60 -4.95 -6.85
CA GLY A 107 -5.78 -5.47 -6.18
C GLY A 107 -6.09 -4.74 -4.87
N ALA A 108 -5.10 -4.49 -4.03
CA ALA A 108 -5.26 -3.74 -2.79
C ALA A 108 -5.66 -2.27 -3.03
N LEU A 109 -5.11 -1.62 -4.07
CA LEU A 109 -5.49 -0.26 -4.47
C LEU A 109 -6.92 -0.20 -4.98
N ALA A 110 -7.35 -1.18 -5.77
CA ALA A 110 -8.73 -1.28 -6.22
C ALA A 110 -9.68 -1.54 -5.02
N HIS A 111 -9.31 -2.45 -4.13
CA HIS A 111 -10.08 -2.75 -2.92
C HIS A 111 -10.27 -1.55 -2.00
N THR A 112 -9.24 -0.70 -1.86
CA THR A 112 -9.29 0.53 -1.07
C THR A 112 -9.93 1.71 -1.82
N GLY A 113 -10.32 1.52 -3.08
CA GLY A 113 -10.97 2.52 -3.94
C GLY A 113 -10.04 3.66 -4.37
N GLN A 114 -8.74 3.36 -4.51
CA GLN A 114 -7.74 4.33 -5.00
C GLN A 114 -7.69 4.38 -6.53
N ILE A 115 -8.01 3.27 -7.19
CA ILE A 115 -8.06 3.10 -8.65
C ILE A 115 -9.38 2.44 -9.07
N GLY A 116 -9.76 2.53 -10.34
CA GLY A 116 -10.96 1.86 -10.88
C GLY A 116 -12.30 2.57 -10.65
N HIS A 117 -12.29 3.85 -10.28
CA HIS A 117 -13.50 4.67 -10.28
C HIS A 117 -13.55 5.53 -11.55
N ASP A 118 -14.64 5.40 -12.32
CA ASP A 118 -14.97 6.34 -13.38
C ASP A 118 -15.22 7.72 -12.76
N ARG A 119 -14.39 8.70 -13.13
CA ARG A 119 -14.74 10.12 -12.94
C ARG A 119 -15.69 10.54 -14.05
N ALA A 120 -16.82 9.86 -14.19
CA ALA A 120 -17.91 10.36 -15.02
C ALA A 120 -18.62 11.45 -14.20
N GLY A 121 -18.29 12.70 -14.51
CA GLY A 121 -18.88 13.92 -13.96
C GLY A 121 -18.55 15.07 -14.89
#